data_AF-A0A7M7HKC9-F1
#
_entry.id   AF-A0A7M7HKC9-F1
#
_cell.length_a   1.000
_cell.length_b   1.000
_cell.length_c   1.000
_cell.angle_alpha   90.00
_cell.angle_beta   90.00
_cell.angle_gamma   90.00
#
_symmetry.space_group_name_H-M   'P 1'
#
loop_
_entity.id
_entity.type
_entity.pdbx_description
1 polymer ?
#
loop_
_entity_poly.entity_id
_entity_poly.type
_entity_poly.pdbx_seq_one_letter_code
_entity_poly.pdbx_strand_id
1 'polypeptide(L)'
;MSKQTKEQIIHALVTSRLDCCNALLVGVPSSAFSRLQRVHHNAARVLTKTGKYARISHILRQLHWLPVKRSIVFKICLTTFKFLHGQAPQYLSEMVSVTQSVRSLRSSEATRLVVPMTRTVTYGDRTFTKVAPLELSSFSS
;
A
#
# COMPACT_ATOMS: atom_id res chain seq x y z
N MET A 1 26.36 15.21 13.62
CA MET A 1 25.17 14.33 13.61
C MET A 1 25.50 12.98 12.98
N SER A 2 25.29 11.88 13.70
CA SER A 2 25.50 10.52 13.17
C SER A 2 24.50 10.18 12.06
N LYS A 3 24.81 9.17 11.23
CA LYS A 3 23.89 8.68 10.17
C LYS A 3 22.58 8.17 10.79
N GLN A 4 22.68 7.41 11.88
CA GLN A 4 21.55 6.81 12.58
C GLN A 4 20.59 7.85 13.16
N THR A 5 21.09 8.94 13.77
CA THR A 5 20.23 10.02 14.27
C THR A 5 19.43 10.69 13.16
N LYS A 6 20.06 10.91 11.98
CA LYS A 6 19.35 11.48 10.82
C LYS A 6 18.27 10.55 10.30
N GLU A 7 18.55 9.24 10.27
CA GLU A 7 17.57 8.23 9.87
C GLU A 7 16.37 8.20 10.82
N GLN A 8 16.61 8.23 12.14
CA GLN A 8 15.55 8.29 13.14
C GLN A 8 14.68 9.54 13.00
N ILE A 9 15.28 10.71 12.80
CA ILE A 9 14.55 11.97 12.59
C ILE A 9 13.69 11.88 11.32
N ILE A 10 14.28 11.41 10.22
CA ILE A 10 13.54 11.26 8.95
C ILE A 10 12.42 10.25 9.08
N HIS A 11 12.65 9.13 9.76
CA HIS A 11 11.64 8.13 10.01
C HIS A 11 10.48 8.69 10.84
N ALA A 12 10.77 9.38 11.95
CA ALA A 12 9.77 9.97 12.83
C ALA A 12 8.93 11.06 12.14
N LEU A 13 9.56 11.92 11.33
CA LEU A 13 8.90 13.08 10.74
C LEU A 13 8.25 12.81 9.38
N VAL A 14 8.85 11.93 8.57
CA VAL A 14 8.45 11.70 7.18
C VAL A 14 7.89 10.31 7.00
N THR A 15 8.71 9.28 7.21
CA THR A 15 8.36 7.90 6.82
C THR A 15 7.18 7.38 7.64
N SER A 16 7.16 7.60 8.95
CA SER A 16 6.07 7.23 9.84
C SER A 16 4.73 7.89 9.46
N ARG A 17 4.75 9.17 9.08
CA ARG A 17 3.54 9.90 8.64
C ARG A 17 3.00 9.38 7.32
N LEU A 18 3.89 9.04 6.38
CA LEU A 18 3.50 8.37 5.15
C LEU A 18 2.90 7.00 5.51
N ASP A 19 3.63 6.16 6.24
CA ASP A 19 3.24 4.78 6.53
C ASP A 19 1.98 4.60 7.37
N CYS A 20 1.64 5.58 8.21
CA CYS A 20 0.42 5.55 9.03
C CYS A 20 -0.85 5.61 8.16
N CYS A 21 -0.86 6.46 7.13
CA CYS A 21 -2.07 6.72 6.33
C CYS A 21 -1.99 6.20 4.89
N ASN A 22 -0.91 5.49 4.52
CA ASN A 22 -0.68 5.05 3.14
C ASN A 22 -1.86 4.28 2.51
N ALA A 23 -2.58 3.44 3.26
CA ALA A 23 -3.75 2.72 2.72
C ALA A 23 -4.89 3.67 2.27
N LEU A 24 -5.04 4.83 2.90
CA LEU A 24 -6.05 5.85 2.53
C LEU A 24 -5.67 6.64 1.28
N LEU A 25 -4.39 6.61 0.88
CA LEU A 25 -3.89 7.30 -0.30
C LEU A 25 -4.17 6.53 -1.59
N VAL A 26 -4.97 5.47 -1.51
CA VAL A 26 -5.37 4.68 -2.67
C VAL A 26 -6.20 5.52 -3.65
N GLY A 27 -5.85 5.42 -4.93
CA GLY A 27 -6.51 6.15 -6.02
C GLY A 27 -6.36 7.67 -6.00
N VAL A 28 -5.47 8.26 -5.17
CA VAL A 28 -5.23 9.71 -5.21
C VAL A 28 -4.75 10.16 -6.59
N PRO A 29 -5.09 11.40 -7.02
CA PRO A 29 -4.62 11.92 -8.30
C PRO A 29 -3.10 11.85 -8.42
N SER A 30 -2.61 11.60 -9.64
CA SER A 30 -1.18 11.48 -9.93
C SER A 30 -0.37 12.68 -9.43
N SER A 31 -0.94 13.89 -9.46
CA SER A 31 -0.30 15.11 -8.94
C SER A 31 -0.02 15.06 -7.44
N ALA A 32 -0.98 14.60 -6.63
CA ALA A 32 -0.82 14.41 -5.19
C ALA A 32 0.17 13.28 -4.90
N PHE A 33 0.08 12.19 -5.66
CA PHE A 33 1.01 11.08 -5.56
C PHE A 33 2.45 11.49 -5.87
N SER A 34 2.68 12.29 -6.93
CA SER A 34 4.00 12.83 -7.27
C SER A 34 4.58 13.71 -6.17
N ARG A 35 3.76 14.47 -5.44
CA ARG A 35 4.22 15.26 -4.28
C ARG A 35 4.72 14.35 -3.16
N LEU A 36 3.98 13.29 -2.84
CA LEU A 36 4.38 12.30 -1.83
C LEU A 36 5.69 11.59 -2.21
N GLN A 37 5.81 11.17 -3.48
CA GLN A 37 7.05 10.60 -3.99
C GLN A 37 8.22 11.56 -3.87
N ARG A 38 8.04 12.85 -4.19
CA ARG A 38 9.09 13.87 -4.05
C ARG A 38 9.56 13.98 -2.59
N VAL A 39 8.65 14.02 -1.62
CA VAL A 39 9.01 14.07 -0.20
C VAL A 39 9.81 12.83 0.20
N HIS A 40 9.35 11.64 -0.16
CA HIS A 40 10.04 10.38 0.14
C HIS A 40 11.43 10.32 -0.51
N HIS A 41 11.55 10.70 -1.79
CA HIS A 41 12.81 10.73 -2.51
C HIS A 41 13.79 11.75 -1.93
N ASN A 42 13.31 12.93 -1.55
CA ASN A 42 14.14 13.96 -0.92
C ASN A 42 14.65 13.49 0.44
N ALA A 43 13.80 12.86 1.25
CA ALA A 43 14.21 12.26 2.52
C ALA A 43 15.34 11.24 2.33
N ALA A 44 15.20 10.33 1.36
CA ALA A 44 16.23 9.36 1.02
C ALA A 44 17.54 10.04 0.56
N ARG A 45 17.45 11.10 -0.25
CA ARG A 45 18.60 11.88 -0.72
C ARG A 45 19.30 12.64 0.40
N VAL A 46 18.56 13.26 1.31
CA VAL A 46 19.11 13.96 2.48
C VAL A 46 19.85 12.99 3.39
N LEU A 47 19.29 11.79 3.59
CA LEU A 47 19.92 10.75 4.41
C LEU A 47 21.24 10.27 3.80
N THR A 48 21.24 10.01 2.50
CA THR A 48 22.40 9.48 1.75
C THR A 48 23.36 10.54 1.23
N LYS A 49 23.02 11.83 1.38
CA LYS A 49 23.74 12.98 0.81
C LYS A 49 23.99 12.85 -0.70
N THR A 50 23.02 12.35 -1.44
CA THR A 50 23.16 12.11 -2.89
C THR A 50 22.68 13.30 -3.71
N GLY A 51 23.40 13.60 -4.80
CA GLY A 51 23.08 14.70 -5.71
C GLY A 51 21.73 14.53 -6.43
N LYS A 52 21.15 15.62 -6.91
CA LYS A 52 19.82 15.67 -7.57
C LYS A 52 19.65 14.67 -8.72
N TYR A 53 20.70 14.47 -9.52
CA TYR A 53 20.68 13.62 -10.71
C TYR A 53 20.95 12.14 -10.42
N ALA A 54 21.30 11.77 -9.18
CA ALA A 54 21.53 10.37 -8.84
C ALA A 54 20.25 9.55 -9.01
N ARG A 55 20.38 8.31 -9.49
CA ARG A 55 19.22 7.43 -9.73
C ARG A 55 18.56 7.03 -8.41
N ILE A 56 17.31 7.44 -8.23
CA ILE A 56 16.57 7.24 -6.97
C ILE A 56 16.30 5.77 -6.65
N SER A 57 16.09 4.94 -7.66
CA SER A 57 15.86 3.49 -7.47
C SER A 57 17.03 2.79 -6.78
N HIS A 58 18.27 3.22 -7.04
CA HIS A 58 19.45 2.68 -6.38
C HIS A 58 19.51 3.09 -4.91
N ILE A 59 19.21 4.37 -4.63
CA ILE A 59 19.20 4.94 -3.27
C ILE A 59 18.17 4.23 -2.40
N LEU A 60 16.93 4.07 -2.90
CA LEU A 60 15.87 3.39 -2.17
C LEU A 60 16.25 1.94 -1.86
N ARG A 61 16.88 1.23 -2.81
CA ARG A 61 17.35 -0.14 -2.59
C ARG A 61 18.44 -0.22 -1.51
N GLN A 62 19.40 0.70 -1.52
CA GLN A 62 20.44 0.77 -0.49
C GLN A 62 19.88 1.06 0.91
N LEU A 63 18.79 1.81 0.98
CA LEU A 63 18.07 2.09 2.22
C LEU A 63 17.06 1.00 2.60
N HIS A 64 16.85 -0.01 1.74
CA HIS A 64 15.76 -0.99 1.85
C HIS A 64 14.36 -0.36 1.94
N TRP A 65 14.17 0.82 1.35
CA TRP A 65 12.88 1.53 1.35
C TRP A 65 12.06 1.15 0.12
N LEU A 66 10.77 0.86 0.34
CA LEU A 66 9.83 0.63 -0.75
C LEU A 66 9.39 1.96 -1.39
N PRO A 67 9.24 2.03 -2.72
CA PRO A 67 8.58 3.15 -3.37
C PRO A 67 7.16 3.34 -2.84
N VAL A 68 6.73 4.59 -2.67
CA VAL A 68 5.42 4.96 -2.08
C VAL A 68 4.25 4.15 -2.65
N LYS A 69 4.17 3.94 -3.97
CA LYS A 69 3.10 3.13 -4.58
C LYS A 69 3.06 1.71 -4.04
N ARG A 70 4.23 1.08 -3.93
CA ARG A 70 4.36 -0.30 -3.44
C ARG A 70 4.05 -0.38 -1.95
N SER A 71 4.43 0.64 -1.16
CA SER A 71 4.08 0.70 0.26
C SER A 71 2.56 0.77 0.48
N ILE A 72 1.83 1.53 -0.35
CA ILE A 72 0.37 1.61 -0.32
C ILE A 72 -0.24 0.24 -0.60
N VAL A 73 0.14 -0.39 -1.73
CA VAL A 73 -0.37 -1.72 -2.12
C VAL A 73 -0.06 -2.77 -1.06
N PHE A 74 1.17 -2.80 -0.55
CA PHE A 74 1.57 -3.71 0.52
C PHE A 74 0.71 -3.54 1.77
N LYS A 75 0.44 -2.29 2.20
CA LYS A 75 -0.41 -2.04 3.36
C LYS A 75 -1.85 -2.49 3.12
N ILE A 76 -2.40 -2.25 1.93
CA ILE A 76 -3.74 -2.74 1.56
C ILE A 76 -3.78 -4.27 1.67
N CYS A 77 -2.86 -4.98 0.99
CA CYS A 77 -2.81 -6.44 1.01
C CYS A 77 -2.63 -6.99 2.43
N LEU A 78 -1.74 -6.41 3.24
CA LEU A 78 -1.51 -6.82 4.62
C LEU A 78 -2.77 -6.62 5.49
N THR A 79 -3.45 -5.48 5.34
CA THR A 79 -4.70 -5.21 6.06
C THR A 79 -5.80 -6.19 5.64
N THR A 80 -5.95 -6.45 4.34
CA THR A 80 -6.90 -7.44 3.81
C THR A 80 -6.60 -8.83 4.37
N PHE A 81 -5.33 -9.24 4.40
CA PHE A 81 -4.91 -10.51 4.99
C PHE A 81 -5.33 -10.61 6.46
N LYS A 82 -5.11 -9.55 7.25
CA LYS A 82 -5.53 -9.50 8.66
C LYS A 82 -7.04 -9.62 8.83
N PHE A 83 -7.81 -8.98 7.96
CA PHE A 83 -9.28 -9.04 7.98
C PHE A 83 -9.77 -10.46 7.75
N LEU A 84 -9.17 -11.17 6.79
CA LEU A 84 -9.49 -12.56 6.48
C LEU A 84 -9.15 -13.54 7.61
N HIS A 85 -8.14 -13.22 8.44
CA HIS A 85 -7.71 -14.06 9.56
C HIS A 85 -8.31 -13.63 10.90
N GLY A 86 -9.38 -12.82 10.90
CA GLY A 86 -10.07 -12.41 12.13
C GLY A 86 -9.25 -11.50 13.05
N GLN A 87 -8.19 -10.87 12.55
CA GLN A 87 -7.33 -9.96 13.33
C GLN A 87 -7.82 -8.50 13.29
N ALA A 88 -9.05 -8.27 12.87
CA ALA A 88 -9.69 -6.97 12.81
C ALA A 88 -11.11 -7.03 13.38
N PRO A 89 -11.64 -5.88 13.86
CA PRO A 89 -13.04 -5.76 14.23
C PRO A 89 -13.98 -6.28 13.14
N GLN A 90 -15.09 -6.89 13.55
CA GLN A 90 -16.04 -7.55 12.66
C GLN A 90 -16.51 -6.63 11.50
N TYR A 91 -16.82 -5.37 11.79
CA TYR A 91 -17.27 -4.41 10.78
C TYR A 91 -16.24 -4.15 9.66
N LEU A 92 -14.94 -4.34 9.92
CA LEU A 92 -13.89 -4.24 8.91
C LEU A 92 -13.75 -5.53 8.11
N SER A 93 -13.86 -6.68 8.78
CA SER A 93 -13.82 -7.99 8.13
C SER A 93 -14.98 -8.16 7.14
N GLU A 94 -16.16 -7.62 7.47
CA GLU A 94 -17.33 -7.59 6.58
C GLU A 94 -17.13 -6.73 5.32
N MET A 95 -16.14 -5.83 5.27
CA MET A 95 -15.84 -5.04 4.07
C MET A 95 -15.21 -5.87 2.95
N VAL A 96 -14.73 -7.08 3.24
CA VAL A 96 -14.07 -7.97 2.28
C VAL A 96 -14.86 -9.27 2.18
N SER A 97 -15.61 -9.43 1.09
CA SER A 97 -16.37 -10.65 0.83
C SER A 97 -15.53 -11.72 0.14
N VAL A 98 -15.38 -12.87 0.80
CA VAL A 98 -14.80 -14.08 0.20
C VAL A 98 -15.84 -14.74 -0.70
N THR A 99 -15.40 -15.19 -1.88
CA THR A 99 -16.23 -15.97 -2.79
C THR A 99 -16.41 -17.36 -2.18
N GLN A 100 -17.63 -17.71 -1.77
CA GLN A 100 -17.97 -19.07 -1.42
C GLN A 100 -18.52 -19.76 -2.66
N SER A 101 -17.77 -20.74 -3.19
CA SER A 101 -18.28 -21.56 -4.28
C SER A 101 -19.33 -22.53 -3.73
N VAL A 102 -20.55 -22.48 -4.26
CA VAL A 102 -21.61 -23.45 -3.94
C VAL A 102 -21.29 -24.84 -4.55
N ARG A 103 -20.36 -24.91 -5.51
CA ARG A 103 -19.96 -26.13 -6.21
C ARG A 103 -18.52 -26.51 -5.86
N SER A 104 -18.27 -27.77 -5.57
CA SER A 104 -16.91 -28.30 -5.36
C SER A 104 -16.15 -28.33 -6.69
N LEU A 105 -15.42 -27.25 -6.99
CA LEU A 105 -14.53 -27.12 -8.15
C LEU A 105 -13.08 -27.22 -7.69
N ARG A 106 -12.18 -27.71 -8.54
CA ARG A 106 -10.72 -27.72 -8.27
C ARG A 106 -10.14 -26.34 -7.94
N SER A 107 -10.79 -25.25 -8.39
CA SER A 107 -10.45 -23.87 -8.06
C SER A 107 -10.97 -23.39 -6.70
N SER A 108 -11.73 -24.22 -5.97
CA SER A 108 -12.36 -23.86 -4.69
C SER A 108 -11.40 -23.92 -3.50
N GLU A 109 -10.21 -24.52 -3.66
CA GLU A 109 -9.18 -24.52 -2.63
C GLU A 109 -8.51 -23.15 -2.45
N ALA A 110 -8.63 -22.26 -3.44
CA ALA A 110 -8.08 -20.91 -3.36
C ALA A 110 -9.09 -19.90 -2.79
N THR A 111 -8.71 -19.21 -1.71
CA THR A 111 -9.48 -18.09 -1.14
C THR A 111 -9.55 -16.94 -2.14
N ARG A 112 -10.63 -16.85 -2.91
CA ARG A 112 -10.84 -15.79 -3.91
C ARG A 112 -11.74 -14.70 -3.36
N LEU A 113 -11.32 -13.44 -3.47
CA LEU A 113 -12.15 -12.31 -3.05
C LEU A 113 -13.05 -11.83 -4.20
N VAL A 114 -14.27 -11.42 -3.86
CA VAL A 114 -15.20 -10.81 -4.81
C VAL A 114 -14.81 -9.35 -5.01
N VAL A 115 -14.61 -8.92 -6.25
CA VAL A 115 -14.40 -7.52 -6.60
C VAL A 115 -15.77 -6.91 -6.92
N PRO A 116 -16.34 -6.04 -6.08
CA PRO A 116 -17.67 -5.46 -6.31
C PRO A 116 -17.68 -4.56 -7.54
N MET A 117 -18.83 -4.42 -8.20
CA MET A 117 -19.03 -3.38 -9.22
C MET A 117 -19.39 -2.06 -8.53
N THR A 118 -18.86 -0.96 -9.03
CA THR A 118 -19.03 0.39 -8.48
C THR A 118 -19.79 1.24 -9.49
N ARG A 119 -20.63 2.16 -9.00
CA ARG A 119 -21.39 3.08 -9.86
C ARG A 119 -20.62 4.36 -10.16
N THR A 120 -19.55 4.65 -9.41
CA THR A 120 -18.76 5.88 -9.51
C THR A 120 -17.27 5.55 -9.62
N VAL A 121 -16.67 5.98 -10.72
CA VAL A 121 -15.23 5.80 -10.99
C VAL A 121 -14.35 6.61 -10.04
N THR A 122 -14.87 7.74 -9.54
CA THR A 122 -14.10 8.62 -8.66
C THR A 122 -14.12 8.17 -7.22
N TYR A 123 -15.29 7.93 -6.63
CA TYR A 123 -15.38 7.56 -5.21
C TYR A 123 -15.42 6.03 -5.03
N GLY A 124 -16.30 5.35 -5.77
CA GLY A 124 -16.52 3.91 -5.66
C GLY A 124 -15.26 3.09 -5.94
N ASP A 125 -14.56 3.37 -7.03
CA ASP A 125 -13.34 2.62 -7.38
C ASP A 125 -12.17 2.82 -6.42
N ARG A 126 -12.24 3.85 -5.57
CA ARG A 126 -11.21 4.14 -4.56
C ARG A 126 -11.54 3.56 -3.20
N THR A 127 -12.70 2.92 -3.04
CA THR A 127 -13.09 2.29 -1.78
C THR A 127 -12.22 1.09 -1.47
N PHE A 128 -11.98 0.85 -0.18
CA PHE A 128 -11.23 -0.33 0.26
C PHE A 128 -11.87 -1.63 -0.24
N THR A 129 -13.20 -1.73 -0.18
CA THR A 129 -14.00 -2.88 -0.67
C THR A 129 -13.74 -3.21 -2.15
N LYS A 130 -13.42 -2.22 -2.99
CA LYS A 130 -13.05 -2.46 -4.40
C LYS A 130 -11.56 -2.77 -4.57
N VAL A 131 -10.69 -1.96 -3.96
CA VAL A 131 -9.26 -2.02 -4.25
C VAL A 131 -8.58 -3.19 -3.56
N ALA A 132 -8.97 -3.52 -2.33
CA ALA A 132 -8.43 -4.66 -1.58
C ALA A 132 -8.50 -5.99 -2.36
N PRO A 133 -9.66 -6.43 -2.88
CA PRO A 133 -9.73 -7.68 -3.64
C PRO A 133 -9.01 -7.58 -5.00
N LEU A 134 -9.00 -6.41 -5.63
CA LEU A 134 -8.32 -6.18 -6.91
C LEU A 134 -6.79 -6.35 -6.78
N GLU A 135 -6.18 -5.67 -5.81
CA GLU A 135 -4.72 -5.72 -5.59
C GLU A 135 -4.28 -7.11 -5.10
N LEU A 136 -5.04 -7.74 -4.21
CA LEU A 136 -4.70 -9.08 -3.72
C LEU A 136 -4.81 -10.14 -4.82
N SER A 137 -5.82 -10.06 -5.68
CA SER A 137 -5.95 -10.97 -6.83
C SER A 137 -4.82 -10.81 -7.85
N SER A 138 -4.38 -9.56 -8.06
CA SER A 138 -3.24 -9.24 -8.93
C SER A 138 -1.90 -9.70 -8.36
N PHE A 139 -1.80 -9.86 -7.03
CA PHE A 139 -0.61 -10.35 -6.35
C PHE A 139 -0.52 -11.89 -6.32
N SER A 140 -1.65 -12.57 -6.46
CA SER A 140 -1.75 -14.04 -6.46
C SER A 140 -1.68 -14.66 -7.87
N SER A 141 -1.66 -13.85 -8.92
CA SER A 141 -1.57 -14.26 -10.33
C SER A 141 -0.14 -14.18 -10.84
#